data_AF-A0A9D0C0R9-F1
#
_entry.id   AF-A0A9D0C0R9-F1
#
_cell.length_a   1.000
_cell.length_b   1.000
_cell.length_c   1.000
_cell.angle_alpha   90.00
_cell.angle_beta   90.00
_cell.angle_gamma   90.00
#
_symmetry.space_group_name_H-M   'P 1'
#
loop_
_entity.id
_entity.type
_entity.pdbx_description
1 polymer ?
#
loop_
_entity_poly.entity_id
_entity_poly.type
_entity_poly.pdbx_seq_one_letter_code
_entity_poly.pdbx_strand_id
1 'polypeptide(L)'
;ATAIRIGHPQSWDKAWKVKEESKGWFDECTDEEILAAQKLLAEKEGVFCEPASATSLAGAIKDIQAGKIPEGSKIVCTLTGHGLKDPDTAIKQSTRPLITIEATLDKVKAAILDNMN
;
A
#
# COMPACT_ATOMS: atom_id res chain seq x y z
N ALA A 1 -2.68 -7.51 7.18
CA ALA A 1 -1.76 -6.51 7.79
C ALA A 1 -1.63 -6.68 9.33
N THR A 2 -0.47 -7.07 9.87
CA THR A 2 -0.34 -7.48 11.29
C THR A 2 -0.52 -6.36 12.32
N ALA A 3 -0.01 -5.15 12.05
CA ALA A 3 -0.03 -4.03 13.00
C ALA A 3 -1.44 -3.54 13.36
N ILE A 4 -2.44 -3.83 12.52
CA ILE A 4 -3.86 -3.49 12.73
C ILE A 4 -4.72 -4.72 13.01
N ARG A 5 -4.12 -5.88 13.32
CA ARG A 5 -4.84 -7.12 13.66
C ARG A 5 -5.33 -7.07 15.12
N ILE A 6 -6.28 -6.17 15.40
CA ILE A 6 -6.79 -5.87 16.74
C ILE A 6 -8.30 -6.12 16.78
N GLY A 7 -8.74 -7.11 17.56
CA GLY A 7 -10.16 -7.45 17.70
C GLY A 7 -10.93 -6.63 18.76
N HIS A 8 -10.23 -6.00 19.70
CA HIS A 8 -10.81 -5.14 20.73
C HIS A 8 -9.94 -3.88 20.93
N PRO A 9 -10.15 -2.83 20.11
CA PRO A 9 -9.38 -1.60 20.17
C PRO A 9 -9.43 -0.91 21.54
N GLN A 10 -8.26 -0.67 22.16
CA GLN A 10 -8.16 -0.02 23.47
C GLN A 10 -8.74 1.41 23.50
N SER A 11 -8.74 2.10 22.36
CA SER A 11 -9.25 3.48 22.24
C SER A 11 -10.60 3.56 21.51
N TRP A 12 -11.43 2.51 21.62
CA TRP A 12 -12.73 2.41 20.94
C TRP A 12 -13.60 3.66 21.10
N ASP A 13 -13.86 4.07 22.34
CA ASP A 13 -14.75 5.21 22.63
C ASP A 13 -14.19 6.53 22.09
N LYS A 14 -12.86 6.69 22.13
CA LYS A 14 -12.19 7.88 21.57
C LYS A 14 -12.33 7.92 20.04
N ALA A 15 -12.20 6.77 19.37
CA ALA A 15 -12.34 6.69 17.93
C ALA A 15 -13.77 7.05 17.49
N TRP A 16 -14.78 6.50 18.16
CA TRP A 16 -16.19 6.83 17.89
C TRP A 16 -16.49 8.31 18.09
N LYS A 17 -16.02 8.90 19.18
CA LYS A 17 -16.17 10.33 19.44
C LYS A 17 -15.57 11.19 18.31
N VAL A 18 -14.34 10.92 17.88
CA VAL A 18 -13.70 11.68 16.81
C VAL A 18 -14.40 11.46 15.46
N LYS A 19 -14.89 10.26 15.18
CA LYS A 19 -15.70 9.98 13.98
C LYS A 19 -16.95 10.86 13.94
N GLU A 20 -17.66 11.00 15.07
CA GLU A 20 -18.84 11.86 15.18
C GLU A 20 -18.49 13.35 15.02
N GLU A 21 -17.49 13.83 15.77
CA GLU A 21 -17.07 15.24 15.75
C GLU A 21 -16.55 15.68 14.37
N SER A 22 -15.82 14.81 13.67
CA SER A 22 -15.29 15.08 12.32
C SER A 22 -16.32 14.90 11.21
N LYS A 23 -17.48 14.30 11.50
CA LYS A 23 -18.45 13.81 10.51
C LYS A 23 -17.85 12.80 9.52
N GLY A 24 -16.78 12.13 9.92
CA GLY A 24 -16.11 11.10 9.13
C GLY A 24 -16.83 9.75 9.22
N TRP A 25 -16.13 8.72 8.77
CA TRP A 25 -16.60 7.34 8.80
C TRP A 25 -15.45 6.37 9.04
N PHE A 26 -15.81 5.16 9.46
CA PHE A 26 -14.93 4.00 9.39
C PHE A 26 -15.27 3.21 8.13
N ASP A 27 -14.27 2.51 7.60
CA ASP A 27 -14.45 1.52 6.55
C ASP A 27 -13.39 0.42 6.74
N GLU A 28 -13.57 -0.67 6.01
CA GLU A 28 -12.65 -1.80 5.96
C GLU A 28 -12.07 -1.97 4.54
N CYS A 29 -10.88 -2.58 4.49
CA CYS A 29 -10.23 -3.00 3.26
C CYS A 29 -9.82 -4.47 3.39
N THR A 30 -9.90 -5.21 2.30
CA THR A 30 -9.38 -6.58 2.25
C THR A 30 -7.85 -6.56 2.25
N ASP A 31 -7.21 -7.68 2.62
CA ASP A 31 -5.74 -7.77 2.54
C ASP A 31 -5.26 -7.58 1.09
N GLU A 32 -6.00 -8.04 0.08
CA GLU A 32 -5.67 -7.84 -1.33
C GLU A 32 -5.65 -6.35 -1.72
N GLU A 33 -6.65 -5.57 -1.29
CA GLU A 33 -6.72 -4.13 -1.53
C GLU A 33 -5.54 -3.40 -0.88
N ILE A 34 -5.21 -3.78 0.36
CA ILE A 34 -4.09 -3.21 1.11
C ILE A 34 -2.76 -3.50 0.40
N LEU A 35 -2.52 -4.74 -0.01
CA LEU A 35 -1.29 -5.15 -0.69
C LEU A 35 -1.19 -4.50 -2.08
N ALA A 36 -2.31 -4.35 -2.80
CA ALA A 36 -2.35 -3.64 -4.08
C ALA A 36 -1.98 -2.16 -3.91
N ALA A 37 -2.53 -1.47 -2.91
CA ALA A 37 -2.21 -0.07 -2.63
C ALA A 37 -0.75 0.12 -2.22
N GLN A 38 -0.20 -0.77 -1.40
CA GLN A 38 1.22 -0.76 -1.01
C GLN A 38 2.13 -0.87 -2.24
N LYS A 39 1.84 -1.86 -3.11
CA LYS A 39 2.61 -2.10 -4.34
C LYS A 39 2.52 -0.90 -5.29
N LEU A 40 1.32 -0.36 -5.47
CA LEU A 40 1.08 0.82 -6.30
C LEU A 40 1.94 2.00 -5.84
N LEU A 41 1.96 2.27 -4.52
CA LEU A 41 2.73 3.37 -3.94
C LEU A 41 4.24 3.20 -4.17
N ALA A 42 4.75 1.97 -4.01
CA ALA A 42 6.17 1.68 -4.26
C ALA A 42 6.53 1.82 -5.74
N GLU A 43 5.70 1.32 -6.66
CA GLU A 43 5.97 1.33 -8.10
C GLU A 43 5.78 2.69 -8.76
N LYS A 44 4.85 3.52 -8.27
CA LYS A 44 4.50 4.80 -8.90
C LYS A 44 5.17 5.99 -8.24
N GLU A 45 5.37 5.97 -6.93
CA GLU A 45 5.88 7.11 -6.16
C GLU A 45 7.23 6.84 -5.49
N GLY A 46 7.74 5.60 -5.54
CA GLY A 46 8.98 5.22 -4.85
C GLY A 46 8.87 5.27 -3.32
N VAL A 47 7.65 5.29 -2.76
CA VAL A 47 7.41 5.32 -1.31
C VAL A 47 7.05 3.92 -0.82
N PHE A 48 7.86 3.40 0.10
CA PHE A 48 7.71 2.02 0.59
C PHE A 48 7.33 1.97 2.07
N CYS A 49 6.07 1.62 2.35
CA CYS A 49 5.50 1.49 3.69
C CYS A 49 5.12 0.04 4.03
N GLU A 50 4.86 -0.24 5.31
CA GLU A 50 4.36 -1.55 5.75
C GLU A 50 2.88 -1.75 5.33
N PRO A 51 2.37 -2.99 5.23
CA PRO A 51 0.99 -3.23 4.77
C PRO A 51 -0.08 -2.45 5.55
N ALA A 52 0.02 -2.36 6.89
CA ALA A 52 -0.96 -1.62 7.69
C ALA A 52 -1.02 -0.12 7.36
N SER A 53 0.10 0.46 6.92
CA SER A 53 0.15 1.87 6.52
C SER A 53 -0.61 2.11 5.21
N ALA A 54 -0.51 1.16 4.27
CA ALA A 54 -1.15 1.24 2.96
C ALA A 54 -2.68 1.19 3.03
N THR A 55 -3.27 0.73 4.15
CA THR A 55 -4.73 0.75 4.37
C THR A 55 -5.34 2.14 4.21
N SER A 56 -4.62 3.20 4.62
CA SER A 56 -5.09 4.58 4.45
C SER A 56 -5.27 4.96 2.97
N LEU A 57 -4.33 4.54 2.12
CA LEU A 57 -4.39 4.77 0.68
C LEU A 57 -5.42 3.86 0.00
N ALA A 58 -5.49 2.58 0.39
CA ALA A 58 -6.47 1.63 -0.13
C ALA A 58 -7.90 2.15 0.09
N GLY A 59 -8.21 2.59 1.32
CA GLY A 59 -9.51 3.17 1.66
C GLY A 59 -9.79 4.45 0.86
N ALA A 60 -8.80 5.34 0.71
CA ALA A 60 -8.97 6.56 -0.09
C ALA A 60 -9.28 6.24 -1.56
N ILE A 61 -8.56 5.29 -2.18
CA ILE A 61 -8.81 4.87 -3.57
C ILE A 61 -10.24 4.33 -3.71
N LYS A 62 -10.65 3.43 -2.80
CA LYS A 62 -12.00 2.83 -2.79
C LYS A 62 -13.08 3.88 -2.62
N ASP A 63 -12.95 4.79 -1.66
CA ASP A 63 -13.93 5.84 -1.38
C ASP A 63 -14.02 6.90 -2.49
N ILE A 64 -12.91 7.20 -3.19
CA ILE A 64 -12.93 8.07 -4.38
C ILE A 64 -13.67 7.37 -5.52
N GLN A 65 -13.37 6.09 -5.79
CA GLN A 65 -14.03 5.32 -6.86
C GLN A 65 -15.53 5.16 -6.61
N ALA A 66 -15.94 5.03 -5.35
CA ALA A 66 -17.34 4.98 -4.93
C ALA A 66 -18.04 6.36 -4.93
N GLY A 67 -17.33 7.45 -5.22
CA GLY A 67 -17.86 8.82 -5.21
C GLY A 67 -18.13 9.38 -3.81
N LYS A 68 -17.66 8.69 -2.75
CA LYS A 68 -17.83 9.11 -1.35
C LYS A 68 -16.90 10.25 -0.98
N ILE A 69 -15.70 10.27 -1.57
CA ILE A 69 -14.79 11.41 -1.55
C ILE A 69 -14.93 12.17 -2.87
N PRO A 70 -15.36 13.45 -2.87
CA PRO A 70 -15.58 14.21 -4.09
C PRO A 70 -14.29 14.45 -4.90
N GLU A 71 -14.41 14.50 -6.22
CA GLU A 71 -13.33 14.92 -7.12
C GLU A 71 -12.82 16.33 -6.75
N GLY A 72 -11.50 16.54 -6.86
CA GLY A 72 -10.85 17.80 -6.47
C GLY A 72 -10.59 17.97 -4.96
N SER A 73 -10.97 16.99 -4.13
CA SER A 73 -10.66 16.99 -2.71
C SER A 73 -9.16 16.92 -2.44
N LYS A 74 -8.68 17.59 -1.38
CA LYS A 74 -7.31 17.43 -0.86
C LYS A 74 -7.30 16.39 0.23
N ILE A 75 -6.48 15.36 0.08
CA ILE A 75 -6.44 14.19 0.96
C ILE A 75 -5.03 14.01 1.49
N VAL A 76 -4.91 13.61 2.76
CA VAL A 76 -3.66 13.18 3.38
C VAL A 76 -3.84 11.76 3.88
N CYS A 77 -3.00 10.85 3.40
CA CYS A 77 -2.94 9.46 3.85
C CYS A 77 -1.76 9.27 4.80
N THR A 78 -2.00 8.81 6.02
CA THR A 78 -0.95 8.60 7.02
C THR A 78 -0.31 7.23 6.84
N LEU A 79 1.00 7.21 6.58
CA LEU A 79 1.81 6.00 6.51
C LEU A 79 2.57 5.83 7.83
N THR A 80 2.07 4.95 8.71
CA THR A 80 2.52 4.82 10.10
C THR A 80 3.86 4.08 10.27
N GLY A 81 4.31 3.31 9.28
CA GLY A 81 5.48 2.46 9.39
C GLY A 81 6.22 2.21 8.09
N HIS A 82 7.53 2.01 8.25
CA HIS A 82 8.48 1.78 7.17
C HIS A 82 8.33 0.38 6.57
N GLY A 83 8.43 0.24 5.25
CA GLY A 83 8.24 -1.04 4.55
C GLY A 83 9.25 -2.14 4.94
N LEU A 84 10.45 -1.76 5.38
CA LEU A 84 11.47 -2.71 5.88
C LEU A 84 11.09 -3.44 7.17
N LYS A 85 9.97 -3.12 7.82
CA LYS A 85 9.46 -3.89 8.95
C LYS A 85 8.92 -5.27 8.53
N ASP A 86 8.56 -5.45 7.27
CA ASP A 86 7.99 -6.69 6.74
C ASP A 86 8.59 -7.03 5.36
N PRO A 87 9.87 -7.46 5.32
CA PRO A 87 10.54 -7.80 4.07
C PRO A 87 9.93 -9.04 3.38
N ASP A 88 9.36 -9.97 4.15
CA ASP A 88 8.78 -11.19 3.61
C ASP A 88 7.54 -10.91 2.74
N THR A 89 6.65 -10.02 3.20
CA THR A 89 5.51 -9.59 2.41
C THR A 89 5.95 -8.89 1.12
N ALA A 90 7.00 -8.06 1.19
CA ALA A 90 7.55 -7.37 0.04
C ALA A 90 8.10 -8.35 -1.02
N ILE A 91 8.85 -9.37 -0.58
CA ILE A 91 9.37 -10.41 -1.46
C ILE A 91 8.23 -11.19 -2.12
N LYS A 92 7.19 -11.58 -1.35
CA LYS A 92 6.03 -12.32 -1.89
C LYS A 92 5.24 -11.52 -2.92
N GLN A 93 5.19 -10.19 -2.80
CA GLN A 93 4.52 -9.31 -3.77
C GLN A 93 5.33 -9.09 -5.06
N SER A 94 6.64 -9.31 -5.00
CA SER A 94 7.53 -9.20 -6.15
C SER A 94 7.37 -10.42 -7.06
N THR A 95 6.49 -10.31 -8.04
CA THR A 95 6.20 -11.37 -9.01
C THR A 95 7.16 -11.39 -10.19
N ARG A 96 8.02 -10.36 -10.35
CA ARG A 96 9.03 -10.34 -11.40
C ARG A 96 10.15 -11.33 -11.05
N PRO A 97 10.43 -12.32 -11.91
CA PRO A 97 11.48 -13.30 -11.63
C PRO A 97 12.85 -12.62 -11.66
N LEU A 98 13.74 -13.08 -10.79
CA LEU A 98 15.16 -12.81 -10.96
C LEU A 98 15.64 -13.57 -12.20
N ILE A 99 16.16 -12.83 -13.17
CA ILE A 99 16.75 -13.41 -14.38
C ILE A 99 18.25 -13.63 -14.14
N THR A 100 18.69 -14.88 -14.22
CA THR A 100 20.12 -15.23 -14.21
C THR A 100 20.63 -15.18 -15.63
N ILE A 101 21.71 -14.44 -15.86
CA ILE A 101 22.35 -14.26 -17.16
C ILE A 101 23.85 -14.50 -17.04
N GLU A 102 24.50 -14.85 -18.15
CA GLU A 102 25.95 -14.95 -18.18
C GLU A 102 26.60 -13.58 -17.93
N ALA A 103 27.73 -13.59 -17.22
CA ALA A 103 28.48 -12.39 -16.86
C ALA A 103 29.28 -11.80 -18.05
N THR A 104 28.60 -11.59 -19.18
CA THR A 104 29.16 -10.98 -20.39
C THR A 104 28.35 -9.75 -20.78
N LEU A 105 29.04 -8.71 -21.28
CA LEU A 105 28.40 -7.45 -21.66
C LEU A 105 27.25 -7.66 -22.63
N ASP A 106 27.43 -8.52 -23.64
CA ASP A 106 26.43 -8.78 -24.66
C ASP A 106 25.15 -9.40 -24.08
N LYS A 107 25.28 -10.36 -23.15
CA LYS A 107 24.13 -11.01 -22.51
C LYS A 107 23.41 -10.07 -21.55
N VAL A 108 24.14 -9.24 -20.82
CA VAL A 108 23.57 -8.19 -19.95
C VAL A 108 22.82 -7.15 -20.79
N LYS A 109 23.42 -6.67 -21.87
CA LYS A 109 22.82 -5.67 -22.75
C LYS A 109 21.54 -6.19 -23.41
N ALA A 110 21.57 -7.40 -23.95
CA ALA A 110 20.38 -8.02 -24.54
C ALA A 110 19.25 -8.13 -23.51
N ALA A 111 19.54 -8.64 -22.31
CA ALA A 111 18.55 -8.80 -21.26
C ALA A 111 17.91 -7.46 -20.83
N ILE A 112 18.69 -6.37 -20.74
CA ILE A 112 18.14 -5.06 -20.42
C ILE A 112 17.22 -4.58 -21.55
N LEU A 113 17.70 -4.60 -22.80
CA LEU A 113 16.97 -4.07 -23.95
C LEU A 113 15.67 -4.86 -24.23
N ASP A 114 15.69 -6.17 -24.06
CA ASP A 114 14.51 -7.04 -24.25
C ASP A 114 13.44 -6.79 -23.17
N ASN A 115 13.79 -6.16 -22.04
CA ASN A 115 12.89 -5.87 -20.92
C ASN A 115 12.58 -4.37 -20.74
N MET A 116 13.10 -3.51 -21.63
CA MET A 116 12.72 -2.10 -21.70
C MET A 116 11.42 -1.99 -22.50
N ASN A 117 10.28 -2.01 -21.80
CA ASN A 117 9.02 -1.45 -22.30
C ASN A 117 8.95 0.04 -21.95
#